data_AF-A0A937TE35-F1
#
_entry.id   AF-A0A937TE35-F1
#
_cell.length_a   1.000
_cell.length_b   1.000
_cell.length_c   1.000
_cell.angle_alpha   90.00
_cell.angle_beta   90.00
_cell.angle_gamma   90.00
#
_symmetry.space_group_name_H-M   'P 1'
#
loop_
_entity.id
_entity.type
_entity.pdbx_description
1 polymer ?
#
loop_
_entity_poly.entity_id
_entity_poly.type
_entity_poly.pdbx_seq_one_letter_code
_entity_poly.pdbx_strand_id
1 'polypeptide(L)'
;MSSYPRIKSVKPLKGTCLLVTFHNGVKRVYDCAPLLEDEIFSPLSSDVLFNSVKVDGGGYGISWNDEIDLSESELWMHGLPVESPVMRLGEFSTAPPDRLSTAR
;
A
#
# COMPACT_ATOMS: atom_id res chain seq x y z
N MET A 1 4.87 -22.18 -12.69
CA MET A 1 3.68 -21.59 -12.05
C MET A 1 4.19 -20.55 -11.07
N SER A 2 4.02 -19.27 -11.38
CA SER A 2 4.40 -18.20 -10.46
C SER A 2 3.39 -18.18 -9.32
N SER A 3 3.79 -18.69 -8.15
CA SER A 3 2.98 -18.59 -6.93
C SER A 3 3.28 -17.26 -6.27
N TYR A 4 2.24 -16.50 -5.98
CA TYR A 4 2.33 -15.29 -5.18
C TYR A 4 2.59 -15.66 -3.71
N PRO A 5 3.33 -14.84 -2.95
CA PRO A 5 3.56 -15.12 -1.55
C PRO A 5 2.25 -15.02 -0.78
N ARG A 6 2.06 -15.91 0.19
CA ARG A 6 0.90 -15.87 1.07
C ARG A 6 0.89 -14.64 1.95
N ILE A 7 -0.30 -14.17 2.27
CA ILE A 7 -0.53 -13.05 3.19
C ILE A 7 -0.36 -13.54 4.62
N LYS A 8 0.48 -12.82 5.38
CA LYS A 8 0.74 -13.08 6.79
C LYS A 8 -0.17 -12.24 7.68
N SER A 9 -0.36 -10.98 7.33
CA SER A 9 -1.24 -10.06 8.05
C SER A 9 -1.66 -8.89 7.17
N VAL A 10 -2.80 -8.29 7.52
CA VAL A 10 -3.33 -7.07 6.90
C VAL A 10 -3.64 -6.06 8.00
N LYS A 11 -3.41 -4.77 7.71
CA LYS A 11 -3.80 -3.67 8.59
C LYS A 11 -4.45 -2.55 7.77
N PRO A 12 -5.65 -2.09 8.14
CA PRO A 12 -6.22 -0.89 7.55
C PRO A 12 -5.40 0.34 7.92
N LEU A 13 -5.23 1.23 6.96
CA LEU A 13 -4.59 2.55 7.08
C LEU A 13 -5.60 3.65 6.76
N LYS A 14 -5.21 4.90 7.01
CA LYS A 14 -6.01 6.07 6.62
C LYS A 14 -6.13 6.17 5.11
N GLY A 15 -7.25 6.74 4.64
CA GLY A 15 -7.49 6.98 3.21
C GLY A 15 -7.70 5.70 2.42
N THR A 16 -8.49 4.76 2.97
CA THR A 16 -8.86 3.49 2.31
C THR A 16 -7.68 2.67 1.79
N CYS A 17 -6.54 2.76 2.48
CA CYS A 17 -5.33 2.02 2.15
C CYS A 17 -5.17 0.82 3.07
N LEU A 18 -4.53 -0.24 2.58
CA LEU A 18 -4.22 -1.45 3.34
C LEU A 18 -2.73 -1.69 3.38
N LEU A 19 -2.18 -1.92 4.56
CA LEU A 19 -0.83 -2.44 4.74
C LEU A 19 -0.88 -3.96 4.79
N VAL A 20 -0.45 -4.60 3.70
CA VAL A 20 -0.36 -6.06 3.57
C VAL A 20 1.07 -6.50 3.86
N THR A 21 1.23 -7.44 4.78
CA THR A 21 2.51 -8.09 5.06
C THR A 21 2.44 -9.53 4.55
N PHE A 22 3.40 -9.90 3.71
CA PHE A 22 3.50 -11.23 3.13
C PHE A 22 4.44 -12.14 3.92
N HIS A 23 4.29 -13.45 3.77
CA HIS A 23 5.11 -14.45 4.47
C HIS A 23 6.60 -14.39 4.11
N ASN A 24 6.95 -13.84 2.95
CA ASN A 24 8.33 -13.59 2.52
C ASN A 24 8.95 -12.33 3.17
N GLY A 25 8.22 -11.63 4.05
CA GLY A 25 8.68 -10.43 4.75
C GLY A 25 8.43 -9.12 3.99
N VAL A 26 8.01 -9.19 2.73
CA VAL A 26 7.67 -7.99 1.94
C VAL A 26 6.39 -7.36 2.49
N LYS A 27 6.38 -6.03 2.54
CA LYS A 27 5.19 -5.25 2.86
C LYS A 27 4.78 -4.44 1.65
N ARG A 28 3.49 -4.38 1.38
CA ARG A 28 2.91 -3.55 0.33
C ARG A 28 1.76 -2.72 0.88
N VAL A 29 1.59 -1.51 0.36
CA VAL A 29 0.41 -0.68 0.57
C VAL A 29 -0.48 -0.82 -0.67
N TYR A 30 -1.71 -1.26 -0.46
CA TYR A 30 -2.72 -1.35 -1.50
C TYR A 30 -3.73 -0.21 -1.30
N ASP A 31 -4.01 0.54 -2.35
CA ASP A 31 -5.02 1.60 -2.33
C ASP A 31 -6.36 1.03 -2.81
N CYS A 32 -7.37 1.03 -1.95
CA CYS A 32 -8.72 0.58 -2.31
C CYS A 32 -9.57 1.68 -2.95
N ALA A 33 -9.10 2.92 -3.05
CA ALA A 33 -9.83 4.02 -3.70
C ALA A 33 -10.36 3.67 -5.11
N PRO A 34 -9.58 3.06 -6.03
CA PRO A 34 -10.10 2.69 -7.35
C PRO A 34 -11.16 1.58 -7.30
N LEU A 35 -11.15 0.72 -6.28
CA LEU A 35 -12.19 -0.30 -6.11
C LEU A 35 -13.54 0.32 -5.78
N LEU A 36 -13.56 1.47 -5.09
CA LEU A 36 -14.81 2.14 -4.71
C LEU A 36 -15.60 2.69 -5.90
N GLU A 37 -15.01 2.72 -7.10
CA GLU A 37 -15.73 3.03 -8.34
C GLU A 37 -16.73 1.93 -8.73
N ASP A 38 -16.49 0.69 -8.28
CA ASP A 38 -17.38 -0.45 -8.49
C ASP A 38 -18.40 -0.58 -7.34
N GLU A 39 -19.68 -0.75 -7.69
CA GLU A 39 -20.79 -0.82 -6.71
C GLU A 39 -20.60 -1.95 -5.68
N ILE A 40 -19.97 -3.06 -6.07
CA ILE A 40 -19.70 -4.21 -5.20
C ILE A 40 -18.78 -3.83 -4.03
N PHE A 41 -17.85 -2.90 -4.25
CA PHE A 41 -16.90 -2.44 -3.22
C PHE A 41 -17.35 -1.14 -2.54
N SER A 42 -18.45 -0.52 -2.98
CA SER A 42 -19.03 0.67 -2.33
C SER A 42 -19.20 0.54 -0.80
N PRO A 43 -19.52 -0.64 -0.22
CA PRO A 43 -19.61 -0.79 1.23
C PRO A 43 -18.29 -0.54 1.98
N LEU A 44 -17.13 -0.67 1.30
CA LEU A 44 -15.81 -0.38 1.87
C LEU A 44 -15.59 1.11 2.18
N SER A 45 -16.47 1.99 1.71
CA SER A 45 -16.49 3.41 2.13
C SER A 45 -16.85 3.57 3.62
N SER A 46 -17.48 2.56 4.23
CA SER A 46 -17.76 2.55 5.66
C SER A 46 -16.50 2.20 6.44
N ASP A 47 -16.03 3.12 7.31
CA ASP A 47 -14.89 2.87 8.19
C ASP A 47 -15.06 1.58 9.02
N VAL A 48 -16.28 1.30 9.49
CA VAL A 48 -16.55 0.12 10.31
C VAL A 48 -16.29 -1.16 9.52
N LEU A 49 -16.80 -1.22 8.29
CA LEU A 49 -16.57 -2.37 7.42
C LEU A 49 -15.10 -2.41 7.04
N PHE A 50 -14.52 -1.32 6.53
CA PHE A 50 -13.12 -1.29 6.10
C PHE A 50 -12.15 -1.78 7.18
N ASN A 51 -12.39 -1.42 8.44
CA ASN A 51 -11.57 -1.85 9.58
C ASN A 51 -11.79 -3.31 10.01
N SER A 52 -12.82 -4.01 9.51
CA SER A 52 -13.07 -5.43 9.78
C SER A 52 -12.27 -6.38 8.89
N VAL A 53 -11.38 -5.86 8.04
CA VAL A 53 -10.52 -6.63 7.15
C VAL A 53 -9.75 -7.71 7.91
N LYS A 54 -9.74 -8.93 7.37
CA LYS A 54 -9.04 -10.09 7.94
C LYS A 54 -8.36 -10.90 6.84
N VAL A 55 -7.31 -11.63 7.20
CA VAL A 55 -6.68 -12.60 6.28
C VAL A 55 -7.53 -13.87 6.23
N ASP A 56 -7.77 -14.37 5.03
CA ASP A 56 -8.53 -15.62 4.83
C ASP A 56 -7.73 -16.85 5.25
N GLY A 57 -8.46 -17.93 5.49
CA GLY A 57 -7.88 -19.23 5.84
C GLY A 57 -6.81 -19.65 4.83
N GLY A 58 -5.58 -19.82 5.31
CA GLY A 58 -4.45 -20.25 4.47
C GLY A 58 -3.66 -19.12 3.80
N GLY A 59 -4.07 -17.85 3.92
CA GLY A 59 -3.30 -16.69 3.46
C GLY A 59 -3.32 -16.46 1.95
N TYR A 60 -4.35 -16.94 1.26
CA TYR A 60 -4.56 -16.72 -0.19
C TYR A 60 -5.40 -15.47 -0.50
N GLY A 61 -5.83 -14.74 0.52
CA GLY A 61 -6.65 -13.54 0.34
C GLY A 61 -6.92 -12.83 1.64
N ILE A 62 -7.62 -11.71 1.52
CA ILE A 62 -8.26 -10.99 2.63
C ILE A 62 -9.73 -10.86 2.33
N SER A 63 -10.54 -10.81 3.39
CA SER A 63 -11.98 -10.58 3.28
C SER A 63 -12.45 -9.56 4.31
N TRP A 64 -13.55 -8.90 3.98
CA TRP A 64 -14.29 -8.05 4.92
C TRP A 64 -15.57 -8.73 5.39
N ASN A 65 -16.22 -9.46 4.49
CA ASN A 65 -17.44 -10.24 4.70
C ASN A 65 -17.48 -11.38 3.67
N ASP A 66 -18.61 -12.06 3.52
CA ASP A 66 -18.77 -13.19 2.59
C ASP A 66 -18.87 -12.77 1.11
N GLU A 67 -18.99 -11.47 0.82
CA GLU A 67 -19.20 -10.92 -0.53
C GLU A 67 -17.98 -10.14 -1.05
N ILE A 68 -17.15 -9.63 -0.15
CA ILE A 68 -16.04 -8.72 -0.46
C ILE A 68 -14.72 -9.34 0.02
N ASP A 69 -13.94 -9.80 -0.95
CA ASP A 69 -12.61 -10.35 -0.78
C ASP A 69 -11.62 -9.85 -1.84
N LEU A 70 -10.33 -9.94 -1.53
CA LEU A 70 -9.23 -9.68 -2.45
C LEU A 70 -8.19 -10.79 -2.36
N SER A 71 -7.77 -11.30 -3.51
CA SER A 71 -6.74 -12.35 -3.58
C SER A 71 -5.34 -11.81 -3.26
N GLU A 72 -4.44 -12.70 -2.85
CA GLU A 72 -3.03 -12.39 -2.64
C GLU A 72 -2.34 -11.91 -3.93
N SER A 73 -2.78 -12.40 -5.09
CA SER A 73 -2.27 -11.98 -6.38
C SER A 73 -2.57 -10.52 -6.70
N GLU A 74 -3.80 -10.07 -6.42
CA GLU A 74 -4.25 -8.69 -6.59
C GLU A 74 -3.43 -7.75 -5.70
N LEU A 75 -3.34 -8.09 -4.42
CA LEU A 75 -2.56 -7.32 -3.44
C LEU A 75 -1.06 -7.29 -3.76
N TRP A 76 -0.53 -8.37 -4.36
CA TRP A 76 0.86 -8.44 -4.76
C TRP A 76 1.16 -7.66 -6.04
N MET A 77 0.29 -7.71 -7.04
CA MET A 77 0.54 -7.05 -8.33
C MET A 77 0.32 -5.55 -8.26
N HIS A 78 -0.75 -5.11 -7.60
CA HIS A 78 -1.17 -3.71 -7.58
C HIS A 78 -0.76 -2.98 -6.31
N GLY A 79 -0.34 -3.69 -5.25
CA GLY A 79 0.20 -3.07 -4.05
C GLY A 79 1.58 -2.46 -4.26
N LEU A 80 1.80 -1.24 -3.76
CA LEU A 80 3.08 -0.56 -3.82
C LEU A 80 4.03 -1.07 -2.72
N PRO A 81 5.27 -1.45 -3.04
CA PRO A 81 6.21 -1.94 -2.03
C PRO A 81 6.55 -0.83 -1.03
N VAL A 82 6.50 -1.18 0.26
CA VAL A 82 6.94 -0.31 1.35
C VAL A 82 8.46 -0.44 1.47
N GLU A 83 9.18 0.11 0.51
CA GLU A 83 10.61 0.33 0.65
C GLU A 83 10.82 1.63 1.44
N SER A 84 11.23 1.50 2.71
CA SER A 84 11.83 2.62 3.44
C SER A 84 13.20 2.96 2.83
N PRO A 85 13.59 4.22 2.53
CA PRO A 85 12.87 5.50 2.58
C PRO A 85 12.93 6.28 1.25
N VAL A 86 11.83 6.42 0.52
CA VAL A 86 11.61 7.60 -0.34
C VAL A 86 10.85 8.64 0.47
N MET A 87 11.52 9.14 1.49
CA MET A 87 11.52 10.57 1.77
C MET A 87 12.97 11.01 1.68
N ARG A 88 13.52 11.01 0.46
CA ARG A 88 14.58 11.98 0.17
C ARG A 88 13.85 13.32 0.12
N LEU A 89 13.77 13.92 1.32
CA LEU A 89 13.55 15.34 1.51
C LEU A 89 14.17 16.07 0.32
N GLY A 90 13.41 16.95 -0.32
CA GLY A 90 13.97 17.88 -1.28
C GLY A 90 15.21 18.50 -0.65
N GLU A 91 16.39 18.10 -1.13
CA GLU A 91 17.63 18.85 -0.97
C GLU A 91 17.45 20.09 -1.83
N PHE A 92 16.66 21.03 -1.30
CA PHE A 92 16.72 22.42 -1.69
C PHE A 92 18.15 22.89 -1.48
N SER A 93 18.73 23.40 -2.57
CA SER A 93 19.73 24.46 -2.56
C SER A 93 21.06 24.14 -1.86
N THR A 94 22.01 23.58 -2.61
CA THR A 94 23.39 24.05 -2.43
C THR A 94 23.50 25.35 -3.23
N ALA A 95 23.54 26.48 -2.52
CA ALA A 95 23.85 27.77 -3.12
C ALA A 95 25.18 27.66 -3.89
N PRO A 96 25.33 28.34 -5.04
CA PRO A 96 26.62 28.38 -5.71
C PRO A 96 27.65 29.02 -4.76
N PRO A 97 28.89 28.52 -4.66
CA PRO A 97 29.93 29.25 -3.96
C PRO A 97 30.12 30.58 -4.68
N ASP A 98 29.92 31.66 -3.93
CA ASP A 98 30.31 33.03 -4.26
C ASP A 98 31.68 33.01 -4.94
N ARG A 99 31.69 33.16 -6.27
CA ARG A 99 32.93 33.48 -6.96
C ARG A 99 33.12 34.97 -6.80
N LEU A 100 33.87 35.36 -5.77
CA LEU A 100 34.41 36.70 -5.61
C LEU A 100 34.92 37.18 -6.97
N SER A 101 34.16 38.11 -7.56
CA SER A 101 34.70 39.03 -8.53
C SER A 101 35.52 40.04 -7.75
N THR A 102 36.83 39.86 -7.76
CA THR A 102 37.71 41.03 -7.68
C THR A 102 38.72 40.87 -8.79
N ALA A 103 38.31 41.43 -9.92
CA ALA A 103 39.22 41.93 -10.92
C ALA A 103 40.05 43.07 -10.32
N ARG A 104 41.28 43.15 -10.82
CA ARG A 104 42.20 44.31 -10.86
C ARG A 104 43.33 44.33 -9.83
#